data_AF-A0A3C0NIV7-F1
#
_entry.id   AF-A0A3C0NIV7-F1
#
_cell.length_a   1.000
_cell.length_b   1.000
_cell.length_c   1.000
_cell.angle_alpha   90.00
_cell.angle_beta   90.00
_cell.angle_gamma   90.00
#
_symmetry.space_group_name_H-M   'P 1'
#
loop_
_entity.id
_entity.type
_entity.pdbx_description
1 polymer ?
#
loop_
_entity_poly.entity_id
_entity_poly.type
_entity_poly.pdbx_seq_one_letter_code
_entity_poly.pdbx_strand_id
1 'polypeptide(L)' 'MAKLELTVKQVIDLVKQLPTEDKSAVLQALKQDKETNTEDKASRQEQKLRAYSAARGVDWDRLSEDDREVLAKSFQHKDR' A
#
# COMPACT_ATOMS: atom_id res chain seq x y z
N MET A 1 22.38 -9.96 19.64
CA MET A 1 22.35 -8.51 19.37
C MET A 1 21.13 -7.95 20.07
N ALA A 2 21.28 -6.90 20.89
CA ALA A 2 20.15 -6.28 21.56
C ALA A 2 19.30 -5.52 20.54
N LYS A 3 18.01 -5.87 20.42
CA LYS A 3 17.06 -5.17 19.55
C LYS A 3 16.48 -4.03 20.38
N LEU A 4 16.74 -2.80 19.97
CA LEU A 4 16.15 -1.63 20.61
C LEU A 4 14.67 -1.56 20.20
N GLU A 5 13.77 -1.80 21.14
CA GLU A 5 12.33 -1.63 20.91
C GLU A 5 11.92 -0.22 21.32
N LEU A 6 11.56 0.60 20.34
CA LEU A 6 11.03 1.94 20.55
C LEU A 6 9.51 1.91 20.35
N THR A 7 8.79 2.50 21.28
CA THR A 7 7.38 2.80 21.11
C THR A 7 7.21 3.91 20.06
N VAL A 8 6.04 3.96 19.41
CA VAL A 8 5.69 5.02 18.44
C VAL A 8 5.87 6.41 19.06
N LYS A 9 5.51 6.57 20.34
CA LYS A 9 5.69 7.84 21.07
C LYS A 9 7.16 8.24 21.17
N GLN A 10 8.05 7.31 21.53
CA GLN A 10 9.49 7.58 21.61
C GLN A 10 10.07 7.97 20.25
N VAL A 11 9.65 7.34 19.17
CA VAL A 11 10.06 7.71 17.81
C VAL A 11 9.62 9.14 17.46
N ILE A 12 8.36 9.48 17.75
CA ILE A 12 7.84 10.84 17.51
C ILE A 12 8.61 11.88 18.32
N ASP A 13 8.87 11.60 19.60
CA ASP A 13 9.56 12.54 20.47
C ASP A 13 11.05 12.70 20.10
N LEU A 14 11.68 11.69 19.48
CA LEU A 14 13.00 11.81 18.87
C LEU A 14 12.98 12.71 17.63
N VAL A 15 12.02 12.51 16.72
CA VAL A 15 11.88 13.36 15.52
C VAL A 15 11.64 14.82 15.89
N LYS A 16 10.91 15.09 16.98
CA LYS A 16 10.67 16.45 17.48
C LYS A 16 11.93 17.18 17.95
N GLN A 17 12.99 16.46 18.34
CA GLN A 17 14.25 17.05 18.80
C GLN A 17 15.15 17.49 17.64
N LEU A 18 14.86 17.06 16.41
CA LEU A 18 15.65 17.41 15.24
C LEU A 18 15.54 18.90 14.87
N PRO A 19 16.56 19.48 14.21
CA PRO A 19 16.45 20.77 13.52
C PRO A 19 15.30 20.80 12.51
N THR A 20 14.82 22.00 12.16
CA THR A 20 13.69 22.18 11.25
C THR A 20 13.93 21.60 9.85
N GLU A 21 15.16 21.69 9.35
CA GLU A 21 15.55 21.12 8.04
C GLU A 21 15.46 19.58 8.05
N ASP A 22 15.98 18.94 9.11
CA ASP A 22 15.95 17.48 9.26
C ASP A 22 14.52 16.96 9.51
N LYS A 23 13.68 17.71 10.22
CA LYS A 23 12.25 17.39 10.35
C LYS A 23 11.55 17.38 8.99
N SER A 24 11.90 18.32 8.11
CA SER A 24 11.35 18.40 6.77
C SER A 24 11.77 17.20 5.93
N ALA A 25 13.04 16.77 6.05
CA ALA A 25 13.54 15.56 5.40
C ALA A 25 12.83 14.29 5.90
N VAL A 26 12.62 14.13 7.21
CA VAL A 26 11.87 13.00 7.78
C VAL A 26 10.43 12.96 7.26
N LEU A 27 9.74 14.10 7.22
CA LEU A 27 8.39 14.18 6.68
C LEU A 27 8.33 13.85 5.19
N GLN A 28 9.34 14.25 4.41
CA GLN A 28 9.42 13.91 2.99
C GLN A 28 9.61 12.41 2.79
N ALA A 29 10.51 11.77 3.54
CA ALA A 29 10.73 10.33 3.48
C ALA A 29 9.46 9.55 3.83
N LEU A 30 8.75 9.95 4.89
CA LEU A 30 7.48 9.31 5.29
C LEU A 30 6.36 9.47 4.25
N LYS A 31 6.35 10.58 3.49
CA LYS A 31 5.42 10.77 2.38
C LYS A 31 5.75 9.84 1.22
N GLN A 32 7.02 9.75 0.84
CA GLN A 32 7.49 8.84 -0.21
C GLN A 32 7.17 7.39 0.14
N ASP A 33 7.45 6.95 1.38
CA ASP A 33 7.11 5.60 1.83
C ASP A 33 5.60 5.33 1.76
N LYS A 34 4.77 6.32 2.05
CA LYS A 34 3.31 6.18 1.93
C LYS A 34 2.87 6.06 0.47
N GLU A 35 3.47 6.83 -0.43
CA GLU A 35 3.21 6.78 -1.87
C GLU A 35 3.67 5.44 -2.45
N THR A 36 4.91 5.01 -2.17
CA THR A 36 5.42 3.69 -2.57
C THR A 36 4.59 2.55 -2.00
N ASN A 37 4.16 2.62 -0.74
CA ASN A 37 3.26 1.62 -0.17
C ASN A 37 1.86 1.65 -0.81
N THR A 38 1.40 2.81 -1.29
CA THR A 38 0.12 2.93 -2.00
C THR A 38 0.22 2.33 -3.40
N GLU A 39 1.31 2.60 -4.13
CA GLU A 39 1.62 1.96 -5.41
C GLU A 39 1.78 0.45 -5.25
N ASP A 40 2.54 -0.01 -4.26
CA ASP A 40 2.71 -1.42 -3.92
C ASP A 40 1.37 -2.08 -3.58
N LYS A 41 0.50 -1.40 -2.82
CA LYS A 41 -0.84 -1.90 -2.52
C LYS A 41 -1.69 -1.99 -3.77
N ALA A 42 -1.65 -0.99 -4.64
CA ALA A 42 -2.37 -1.02 -5.92
C ALA A 42 -1.89 -2.18 -6.80
N SER A 43 -0.57 -2.36 -6.94
CA SER A 43 0.01 -3.47 -7.70
C SER A 43 -0.31 -4.83 -7.10
N ARG A 44 -0.26 -4.98 -5.77
CA ARG A 44 -0.65 -6.24 -5.10
C ARG A 44 -2.14 -6.51 -5.25
N GLN A 45 -2.99 -5.49 -5.18
CA GLN A 45 -4.43 -5.62 -5.38
C GLN A 45 -4.74 -6.04 -6.82
N GLU A 46 -4.05 -5.47 -7.80
CA GLU A 46 -4.18 -5.85 -9.20
C GLU A 46 -3.73 -7.29 -9.45
N GLN A 47 -2.61 -7.73 -8.83
CA GLN A 47 -2.18 -9.13 -8.89
C GLN A 47 -3.22 -10.10 -8.30
N LYS A 48 -3.87 -9.73 -7.20
CA LYS A 48 -4.98 -10.52 -6.63
C LYS A 48 -6.17 -10.59 -7.58
N LEU A 49 -6.51 -9.50 -8.25
CA LEU A 49 -7.59 -9.48 -9.25
C LEU A 49 -7.25 -10.31 -10.49
N ARG A 50 -6.01 -10.26 -10.98
CA ARG A 50 -5.52 -11.15 -12.04
C ARG A 50 -5.65 -12.62 -11.64
N ALA A 51 -5.20 -12.98 -10.44
CA ALA A 51 -5.32 -14.35 -9.93
C ALA A 51 -6.78 -14.80 -9.77
N TYR A 52 -7.64 -13.91 -9.25
CA TYR A 52 -9.07 -14.17 -9.08
C TYR A 52 -9.83 -14.30 -10.41
N SER A 53 -9.40 -13.58 -11.45
CA SER A 53 -9.93 -13.68 -12.82
C SER A 53 -9.51 -14.98 -13.49
N ALA A 54 -8.21 -15.31 -13.39
CA ALA A 54 -7.67 -16.56 -13.92
C ALA A 54 -8.35 -17.79 -13.29
N ALA A 55 -8.65 -17.75 -11.99
CA ALA A 55 -9.41 -18.79 -11.29
C ALA A 55 -10.85 -18.98 -11.83
N ARG A 56 -11.38 -18.02 -12.60
CA ARG A 56 -12.68 -18.09 -13.27
C ARG A 56 -12.59 -18.32 -14.78
N GLY A 57 -11.38 -18.54 -15.29
CA GLY A 57 -11.14 -18.70 -16.73
C GLY A 57 -11.24 -17.38 -17.50
N VAL A 58 -11.15 -16.24 -16.82
CA VAL A 58 -11.23 -14.91 -17.43
C VAL A 58 -9.85 -14.25 -17.43
N ASP A 59 -9.44 -13.73 -18.58
CA ASP A 59 -8.17 -13.02 -18.74
C ASP A 59 -8.35 -11.53 -18.43
N TRP A 60 -7.80 -11.09 -17.30
CA TRP A 60 -7.87 -9.72 -16.80
C TRP A 60 -7.35 -8.69 -17.81
N ASP A 61 -6.29 -9.02 -18.55
CA ASP A 61 -5.66 -8.08 -19.47
C ASP A 61 -6.47 -7.92 -20.77
N ARG A 62 -7.43 -8.81 -21.03
CA ARG A 62 -8.38 -8.76 -22.16
C ARG A 62 -9.75 -8.18 -21.81
N LEU A 63 -10.04 -7.94 -20.53
CA LEU A 63 -11.31 -7.34 -20.10
C LEU A 63 -11.39 -5.86 -20.47
N SER A 64 -12.60 -5.41 -20.80
CA SER A 64 -12.92 -3.99 -20.89
C SER A 64 -12.84 -3.33 -19.51
N GLU A 65 -12.72 -2.00 -19.47
CA GLU A 65 -12.68 -1.27 -18.20
C GLU A 65 -13.94 -1.50 -17.35
N ASP A 66 -15.12 -1.52 -17.99
CA ASP A 66 -16.40 -1.81 -17.34
C ASP A 66 -16.43 -3.21 -16.72
N ASP A 67 -15.95 -4.23 -17.45
CA ASP A 67 -15.91 -5.60 -16.95
C ASP A 67 -14.91 -5.77 -15.79
N ARG A 68 -13.79 -5.04 -15.82
CA ARG A 68 -12.84 -5.00 -14.70
C ARG A 68 -13.46 -4.39 -13.45
N GLU A 69 -14.28 -3.35 -13.60
CA GLU A 69 -14.97 -2.72 -12.47
C GLU A 69 -16.00 -3.66 -11.83
N VAL A 70 -16.80 -4.37 -12.64
CA VAL A 70 -17.74 -5.39 -12.13
C VAL A 70 -17.00 -6.50 -11.38
N LEU A 71 -15.88 -6.97 -11.92
CA LEU A 71 -15.09 -8.02 -11.32
C LEU A 71 -14.42 -7.55 -10.02
N ALA A 72 -13.90 -6.32 -9.97
CA ALA A 72 -13.35 -5.70 -8.77
C ALA A 72 -14.40 -5.53 -7.67
N LYS A 73 -15.63 -5.11 -7.99
CA LYS A 73 -16.76 -5.07 -7.05
C LYS A 73 -17.08 -6.47 -6.51
N SER A 74 -17.10 -7.48 -7.37
CA SER A 74 -17.33 -8.87 -6.96
C SER A 74 -16.25 -9.41 -6.01
N PHE A 75 -15.00 -8.99 -6.21
CA PHE A 75 -13.86 -9.35 -5.36
C PHE A 75 -13.96 -8.71 -3.98
N GLN A 76 -14.29 -7.41 -3.91
CA GLN A 76 -14.46 -6.68 -2.64
C GLN A 76 -15.59 -7.27 -1.76
N HIS A 77 -16.64 -7.81 -2.37
CA HIS A 77 -17.72 -8.48 -1.63
C HIS A 77 -17.31 -9.85 -1.05
N LYS A 78 -16.25 -10.48 -1.55
CA LYS A 78 -15.77 -11.80 -1.09
C LYS A 78 -14.64 -11.73 -0.06
N ASP A 79 -13.90 -10.61 -0.01
CA ASP A 79 -12.82 -10.34 0.97
C ASP A 79 -13.37 -9.74 2.29
N ARG A 80 -14.69 -9.68 2.47
CA ARG A 80 -15.39 -9.13 3.64
C ARG A 80 -16.01 -10.24 4.48
#